data_AF-A0A8J7WPU5-F1
#
_entry.id   AF-A0A8J7WPU5-F1
#
_cell.length_a   1.000
_cell.length_b   1.000
_cell.length_c   1.000
_cell.angle_alpha   90.00
_cell.angle_beta   90.00
_cell.angle_gamma   90.00
#
_symmetry.space_group_name_H-M   'P 1'
#
loop_
_entity.id
_entity.type
_entity.pdbx_description
1 polymer ?
#
loop_
_entity_poly.entity_id
_entity_poly.type
_entity_poly.pdbx_seq_one_letter_code
_entity_poly.pdbx_strand_id
1 'polypeptide(L)'
;MGLLVHPRTVLAEAAALRKGPATAGSAAAVGAAVKGVGAAVKGAALAEGGEAAGLAARLLWNVRHGRFERTLSLLTAAGSMVTAAEIYLEHDRASFGNKMMWWPVVLGPLGAAAGVAGFRSDRAARTVLPLASAAIVANGLQGTYLHVRGIAQKPGGWSMARYNVELGPPLFAPLLVTMVGGMGLVASVLRRER
;
A
#
# COMPACT_ATOMS: atom_id res chain seq x y z
N MET A 1 68.53 -57.92 0.49
CA MET A 1 68.52 -57.91 -0.99
C MET A 1 67.11 -57.47 -1.38
N GLY A 2 66.82 -56.22 -1.75
CA GLY A 2 67.49 -55.42 -2.76
C GLY A 2 66.78 -55.64 -4.10
N LEU A 3 65.64 -54.96 -4.32
CA LEU A 3 65.12 -54.74 -5.67
C LEU A 3 64.49 -53.35 -5.73
N LEU A 4 65.33 -52.43 -6.22
CA LEU A 4 65.01 -51.11 -6.73
C LEU A 4 63.88 -51.23 -7.77
N VAL A 5 62.70 -50.70 -7.46
CA VAL A 5 61.70 -50.39 -8.49
C VAL A 5 61.89 -48.93 -8.87
N HIS A 6 62.33 -48.76 -10.11
CA HIS A 6 62.72 -47.52 -10.79
C HIS A 6 61.64 -46.42 -10.71
N PRO A 7 62.00 -45.13 -10.51
CA PRO A 7 61.06 -44.00 -10.52
C PRO A 7 60.43 -43.65 -11.89
N ARG A 8 60.56 -44.54 -12.90
CA ARG A 8 60.00 -44.35 -14.24
C ARG A 8 58.63 -45.00 -14.45
N THR A 9 58.17 -45.86 -13.55
CA THR A 9 56.85 -46.51 -13.65
C THR A 9 55.72 -45.68 -13.05
N VAL A 10 55.99 -44.87 -12.03
CA VAL A 10 54.96 -44.04 -11.35
C VAL A 10 54.48 -42.86 -12.22
N LEU A 11 55.35 -42.34 -13.10
CA LEU A 11 54.99 -41.27 -14.04
C LEU A 11 54.17 -41.76 -15.25
N ALA A 12 54.26 -43.05 -15.59
CA ALA A 12 53.45 -43.64 -16.67
C ALA A 12 52.00 -43.90 -16.20
N GLU A 13 51.81 -44.28 -14.94
CA GLU A 13 50.49 -44.55 -14.37
C GLU A 13 49.71 -43.26 -14.07
N ALA A 14 50.39 -42.18 -13.65
CA ALA A 14 49.77 -40.87 -13.43
C ALA A 14 49.37 -40.15 -14.75
N ALA A 15 49.99 -40.49 -15.89
CA ALA A 15 49.64 -39.94 -17.19
C ALA A 15 48.46 -40.66 -17.87
N ALA A 16 48.15 -41.90 -17.46
CA ALA A 16 47.07 -42.71 -18.02
C ALA A 16 45.69 -42.42 -17.37
N LEU A 17 45.65 -41.83 -16.17
CA LEU A 17 44.40 -41.48 -15.47
C LEU A 17 43.82 -40.11 -15.86
N ARG A 18 44.51 -39.32 -16.71
CA ARG A 18 44.05 -37.98 -17.14
C ARG A 18 43.36 -37.95 -18.52
N LYS A 19 43.04 -39.12 -19.09
CA LYS A 19 42.31 -39.22 -20.37
C LYS A 19 41.17 -40.24 -20.30
N GLY A 20 40.24 -40.04 -19.38
CA GLY A 20 38.88 -40.52 -19.61
C GLY A 20 38.26 -39.70 -20.75
N PRO A 21 37.48 -40.29 -21.67
CA PRO A 21 36.79 -39.52 -22.70
C PRO A 21 35.90 -38.51 -22.00
N ALA A 22 36.20 -37.21 -22.15
CA ALA A 22 35.23 -36.18 -21.88
C ALA A 22 34.08 -36.45 -22.84
N THR A 23 33.04 -37.15 -22.37
CA THR A 23 31.85 -37.44 -23.14
C THR A 23 31.34 -36.09 -23.64
N ALA A 24 31.41 -35.84 -24.95
CA ALA A 24 30.89 -34.62 -25.57
C ALA A 24 29.42 -34.36 -25.19
N GLY A 25 28.71 -35.39 -24.73
CA GLY A 25 27.37 -35.29 -24.15
C GLY A 25 27.26 -34.51 -22.82
N SER A 26 28.30 -34.47 -21.97
CA SER A 26 28.25 -33.79 -20.66
C SER A 26 28.34 -32.26 -20.80
N ALA A 27 29.28 -31.75 -21.60
CA ALA A 27 29.40 -30.31 -21.85
C ALA A 27 28.22 -29.77 -22.68
N ALA A 28 27.72 -30.56 -23.65
CA ALA A 28 26.53 -30.20 -24.42
C ALA A 28 25.25 -30.20 -23.55
N ALA A 29 25.10 -31.14 -22.61
CA ALA A 29 23.99 -31.18 -21.67
C ALA A 29 24.00 -29.98 -20.70
N VAL A 30 25.18 -29.60 -20.19
CA VAL A 30 25.34 -28.39 -19.36
C VAL A 30 25.03 -27.13 -20.16
N GLY A 31 25.52 -27.03 -21.40
CA GLY A 31 25.20 -25.91 -22.29
C GLY A 31 23.71 -25.78 -22.61
N ALA A 32 23.02 -26.90 -22.84
CA ALA A 32 21.57 -26.94 -23.05
C ALA A 32 20.78 -26.53 -21.78
N ALA A 33 21.21 -26.98 -20.60
CA ALA A 33 20.59 -26.62 -19.33
C ALA A 33 20.73 -25.12 -19.04
N VAL A 34 21.91 -24.53 -19.25
CA VAL A 34 22.15 -23.08 -19.07
C VAL A 34 21.31 -22.25 -20.05
N LYS A 35 21.19 -22.69 -21.31
CA LYS A 35 20.36 -22.02 -22.32
C LYS A 35 18.87 -22.11 -21.99
N GLY A 36 18.42 -23.24 -21.44
CA GLY A 36 17.06 -23.46 -20.96
C GLY A 36 16.69 -22.54 -19.79
N VAL A 37 17.58 -22.39 -18.81
CA VAL A 37 17.40 -21.45 -17.69
C VAL A 37 17.34 -20.01 -18.17
N GLY A 38 18.26 -19.61 -19.07
CA GLY A 38 18.25 -18.25 -19.64
C GLY A 38 16.98 -17.92 -20.42
N ALA A 39 16.44 -18.88 -21.18
CA ALA A 39 15.18 -18.73 -21.90
C ALA A 39 13.98 -18.63 -20.94
N ALA A 40 13.97 -19.43 -19.85
CA ALA A 40 12.92 -19.39 -18.84
C ALA A 40 12.89 -18.06 -18.08
N VAL A 41 14.05 -17.54 -17.66
CA VAL A 41 14.17 -16.25 -16.97
C VAL A 41 13.71 -15.10 -17.88
N LYS A 42 14.12 -15.12 -19.16
CA LYS A 42 13.68 -14.12 -20.14
C LYS A 42 12.17 -14.21 -20.41
N GLY A 43 11.63 -15.42 -20.47
CA GLY A 43 10.19 -15.66 -20.61
C GLY A 43 9.39 -15.12 -19.42
N ALA A 44 9.85 -15.36 -18.19
CA ALA A 44 9.24 -14.83 -16.97
C ALA A 44 9.28 -13.30 -16.93
N ALA A 45 10.43 -12.68 -17.25
CA ALA A 45 10.54 -11.22 -17.28
C ALA A 45 9.65 -10.56 -18.35
N LEU A 46 9.49 -11.19 -19.51
CA LEU A 46 8.58 -10.72 -20.57
C LEU A 46 7.11 -10.93 -20.18
N ALA A 47 6.78 -12.02 -19.50
CA ALA A 47 5.45 -12.29 -18.97
C ALA A 47 5.08 -11.27 -17.89
N GLU A 48 5.97 -11.01 -16.91
CA GLU A 48 5.75 -9.98 -15.88
C GLU A 48 5.63 -8.58 -16.48
N GLY A 49 6.47 -8.24 -17.47
CA GLY A 49 6.36 -6.97 -18.20
C GLY A 49 5.01 -6.83 -18.94
N GLY A 50 4.50 -7.92 -19.52
CA GLY A 50 3.19 -7.97 -20.16
C GLY A 50 2.03 -7.86 -19.16
N GLU A 51 2.14 -8.51 -18.00
CA GLU A 51 1.15 -8.43 -16.92
C GLU A 51 1.09 -7.04 -16.29
N ALA A 52 2.25 -6.43 -16.01
CA ALA A 52 2.34 -5.07 -15.48
C ALA A 52 1.76 -4.04 -16.48
N ALA A 53 2.09 -4.17 -17.76
CA ALA A 53 1.51 -3.33 -18.81
C ALA A 53 -0.01 -3.53 -18.94
N GLY A 54 -0.48 -4.77 -18.85
CA GLY A 54 -1.90 -5.10 -18.84
C GLY A 54 -2.64 -4.52 -17.64
N LEU A 55 -2.06 -4.60 -16.44
CA LEU A 55 -2.60 -3.97 -15.23
C LEU A 55 -2.64 -2.45 -15.36
N ALA A 56 -1.55 -1.82 -15.82
CA ALA A 56 -1.49 -0.38 -16.05
C ALA A 56 -2.54 0.08 -17.07
N ALA A 57 -2.72 -0.65 -18.16
CA ALA A 57 -3.75 -0.37 -19.16
C ALA A 57 -5.17 -0.48 -18.57
N ARG A 58 -5.44 -1.51 -17.75
CA ARG A 58 -6.72 -1.66 -17.05
C ARG A 58 -6.97 -0.53 -16.04
N LEU A 59 -5.95 -0.14 -15.28
CA LEU A 59 -6.02 0.99 -14.37
C LEU A 59 -6.30 2.29 -15.12
N LEU A 60 -5.55 2.59 -16.19
CA LEU A 60 -5.76 3.76 -17.05
C LEU A 60 -7.15 3.76 -17.69
N TRP A 61 -7.63 2.61 -18.15
CA TRP A 61 -8.98 2.46 -18.67
C TRP A 61 -10.03 2.78 -17.62
N ASN A 62 -9.88 2.22 -16.42
CA ASN A 62 -10.75 2.50 -15.28
C ASN A 62 -10.71 4.00 -14.90
N VAL A 63 -9.52 4.64 -14.93
CA VAL A 63 -9.39 6.09 -14.73
C VAL A 63 -10.22 6.87 -15.72
N ARG A 64 -9.99 6.62 -17.02
CA ARG A 64 -10.62 7.36 -18.12
C ARG A 64 -12.14 7.21 -18.14
N HIS A 65 -12.67 6.12 -17.58
CA HIS A 65 -14.10 5.82 -17.57
C HIS A 65 -14.75 6.04 -16.20
N GLY A 66 -14.05 6.68 -15.25
CA GLY A 66 -14.57 6.97 -13.90
C GLY A 66 -14.91 5.71 -13.10
N ARG A 67 -14.12 4.64 -13.26
CA ARG A 67 -14.36 3.33 -12.65
C ARG A 67 -13.42 3.11 -11.47
N PHE A 68 -13.67 3.79 -10.36
CA PHE A 68 -12.79 3.73 -9.18
C PHE A 68 -13.52 3.50 -7.86
N GLU A 69 -14.78 3.08 -7.92
CA GLU A 69 -15.62 2.88 -6.74
C GLU A 69 -14.94 1.96 -5.70
N ARG A 70 -14.41 0.79 -6.10
CA ARG A 70 -13.77 -0.18 -5.19
C ARG A 70 -12.46 0.35 -4.63
N THR A 71 -11.64 0.96 -5.47
CA THR A 71 -10.34 1.52 -5.08
C THR A 71 -10.55 2.63 -4.06
N LEU A 72 -11.44 3.59 -4.34
CA LEU A 72 -11.77 4.65 -3.39
C LEU A 72 -12.48 4.13 -2.14
N SER A 73 -13.30 3.07 -2.25
CA SER A 73 -13.91 2.42 -1.07
C SER A 73 -12.84 1.84 -0.14
N LEU A 74 -11.82 1.18 -0.68
CA LEU A 74 -10.70 0.66 0.11
C LEU A 74 -9.80 1.77 0.64
N LEU A 75 -9.52 2.81 -0.14
CA LEU A 75 -8.77 3.98 0.33
C LEU A 75 -9.51 4.70 1.45
N THR A 76 -10.84 4.80 1.36
CA THR A 76 -11.69 5.31 2.44
C THR A 76 -11.54 4.44 3.67
N ALA A 77 -11.54 3.11 3.52
CA ALA A 77 -11.42 2.22 4.66
C ALA A 77 -10.05 2.30 5.36
N ALA A 78 -8.97 2.24 4.58
CA ALA A 78 -7.61 2.35 5.09
C ALA A 78 -7.36 3.74 5.70
N GLY A 79 -7.75 4.80 5.00
CA GLY A 79 -7.67 6.17 5.48
C GLY A 79 -8.43 6.37 6.78
N SER A 80 -9.65 5.81 6.88
CA SER A 80 -10.45 5.91 8.10
C SER A 80 -9.77 5.25 9.30
N MET A 81 -9.16 4.08 9.13
CA MET A 81 -8.43 3.40 10.22
C MET A 81 -7.19 4.16 10.67
N VAL A 82 -6.36 4.61 9.70
CA VAL A 82 -5.13 5.35 10.01
C VAL A 82 -5.47 6.66 10.71
N THR A 83 -6.40 7.43 10.15
CA THR A 83 -6.85 8.69 10.75
C THR A 83 -7.48 8.47 12.13
N ALA A 84 -8.24 7.39 12.35
CA ALA A 84 -8.77 7.08 13.68
C ALA A 84 -7.68 6.84 14.72
N ALA A 85 -6.63 6.11 14.34
CA ALA A 85 -5.51 5.81 15.22
C ALA A 85 -4.73 7.09 15.58
N GLU A 86 -4.45 7.95 14.59
CA GLU A 86 -3.82 9.24 14.84
C GLU A 86 -4.66 10.12 15.77
N ILE A 87 -5.97 10.24 15.49
CA ILE A 87 -6.89 11.03 16.31
C ILE A 87 -6.96 10.48 17.73
N TYR A 88 -7.06 9.16 17.90
CA TYR A 88 -7.09 8.53 19.21
C TYR A 88 -5.86 8.93 20.04
N LEU A 89 -4.66 8.83 19.46
CA LEU A 89 -3.41 9.19 20.14
C LEU A 89 -3.36 10.68 20.48
N GLU A 90 -3.82 11.56 19.58
CA GLU A 90 -3.86 13.00 19.84
C GLU A 90 -4.88 13.36 20.95
N HIS A 91 -6.05 12.71 20.96
CA HIS A 91 -7.10 12.99 21.94
C HIS A 91 -6.78 12.41 23.32
N ASP A 92 -6.10 11.26 23.36
CA ASP A 92 -5.57 10.67 24.59
C ASP A 92 -4.48 11.57 25.20
N ARG A 93 -3.52 12.03 24.39
CA ARG A 93 -2.46 12.98 24.83
C ARG A 93 -3.02 14.30 25.34
N ALA A 94 -4.06 14.83 24.69
CA ALA A 94 -4.74 16.06 25.10
C ALA A 94 -5.67 15.86 26.31
N SER A 95 -5.94 14.62 26.71
CA SER A 95 -6.77 14.24 27.87
C SER A 95 -8.14 14.93 27.88
N PHE A 96 -8.85 14.91 26.74
CA PHE A 96 -10.13 15.61 26.62
C PHE A 96 -11.25 14.98 27.49
N GLY A 97 -11.82 15.80 28.38
CA GLY A 97 -13.01 15.43 29.17
C GLY A 97 -14.35 15.52 28.42
N ASN A 98 -14.39 16.24 27.29
CA ASN A 98 -15.61 16.39 26.50
C ASN A 98 -15.81 15.15 25.60
N LYS A 99 -16.87 14.38 25.88
CA LYS A 99 -17.25 13.17 25.13
C LYS A 99 -17.44 13.43 23.62
N MET A 100 -17.90 14.62 23.22
CA MET A 100 -18.09 14.95 21.80
C MET A 100 -16.78 14.94 21.01
N MET A 101 -15.63 15.14 21.65
CA MET A 101 -14.34 15.08 20.96
C MET A 101 -13.91 13.66 20.58
N TRP A 102 -14.58 12.63 21.12
CA TRP A 102 -14.29 11.23 20.80
C TRP A 102 -15.09 10.72 19.59
N TRP A 103 -15.99 11.51 19.03
CA TRP A 103 -16.74 11.16 17.81
C TRP A 103 -15.89 10.86 16.57
N PRO A 104 -14.87 11.67 16.26
CA PRO A 104 -13.97 11.35 15.15
C PRO A 104 -13.28 9.98 15.31
N VAL A 105 -12.99 9.53 16.55
CA VAL A 105 -12.41 8.21 16.83
C VAL A 105 -13.38 7.09 16.49
N VAL A 106 -14.66 7.22 16.85
CA VAL A 106 -15.70 6.21 16.57
C VAL A 106 -16.06 6.15 15.10
N LEU A 107 -16.08 7.29 14.42
CA LEU A 107 -16.40 7.36 12.99
C LEU A 107 -15.35 6.67 12.11
N GLY A 108 -14.12 6.56 12.57
CA GLY A 108 -13.04 5.85 11.86
C GLY A 108 -13.33 4.36 11.59
N PRO A 109 -13.53 3.51 12.61
CA PRO A 109 -13.94 2.12 12.42
C PRO A 109 -15.25 1.95 11.62
N LEU A 110 -16.19 2.88 11.76
CA LEU A 110 -17.42 2.89 10.96
C LEU A 110 -17.13 3.15 9.48
N GLY A 111 -16.29 4.14 9.17
CA GLY A 111 -15.81 4.41 7.81
C GLY A 111 -15.03 3.23 7.23
N ALA A 112 -14.22 2.56 8.05
CA ALA A 112 -13.50 1.36 7.68
C ALA A 112 -14.45 0.22 7.28
N ALA A 113 -15.42 -0.08 8.13
CA ALA A 113 -16.43 -1.10 7.87
C ALA A 113 -17.25 -0.77 6.61
N ALA A 114 -17.64 0.50 6.44
CA ALA A 114 -18.41 0.96 5.30
C ALA A 114 -17.62 0.88 3.98
N GLY A 115 -16.35 1.28 3.98
CA GLY A 115 -15.46 1.16 2.81
C GLY A 115 -15.20 -0.29 2.42
N VAL A 116 -14.98 -1.17 3.40
CA VAL A 116 -14.85 -2.62 3.18
C VAL A 116 -16.15 -3.23 2.64
N ALA A 117 -17.31 -2.80 3.15
CA ALA A 117 -18.60 -3.24 2.66
C ALA A 117 -18.86 -2.76 1.22
N GLY A 118 -18.53 -1.50 0.91
CA GLY A 118 -18.63 -0.92 -0.44
C GLY A 118 -17.73 -1.63 -1.45
N PHE A 119 -16.51 -1.98 -1.05
CA PHE A 119 -15.63 -2.80 -1.88
C PHE A 119 -16.29 -4.13 -2.29
N ARG A 120 -16.90 -4.83 -1.32
CA ARG A 120 -17.51 -6.15 -1.52
C ARG A 120 -18.86 -6.10 -2.22
N SER A 121 -19.69 -5.11 -1.95
CA SER A 121 -21.10 -5.05 -2.40
C SER A 121 -21.44 -3.74 -3.09
N ASP A 122 -21.96 -3.84 -4.33
CA ASP A 122 -22.46 -2.69 -5.11
C ASP A 122 -23.58 -1.95 -4.35
N ARG A 123 -24.49 -2.71 -3.72
CA ARG A 123 -25.56 -2.13 -2.90
C ARG A 123 -24.99 -1.34 -1.73
N ALA A 124 -23.97 -1.86 -1.03
CA ALA A 124 -23.36 -1.17 0.09
C ALA A 124 -22.59 0.09 -0.35
N ALA A 125 -21.94 0.06 -1.51
CA ALA A 125 -21.26 1.21 -2.09
C ALA A 125 -22.22 2.37 -2.39
N ARG A 126 -23.50 2.07 -2.69
CA ARG A 126 -24.54 3.08 -2.97
C ARG A 126 -25.42 3.44 -1.77
N THR A 127 -25.24 2.79 -0.61
CA THR A 127 -26.11 2.99 0.57
C THR A 127 -25.31 3.24 1.82
N VAL A 128 -24.60 2.24 2.33
CA VAL A 128 -23.85 2.30 3.60
C VAL A 128 -22.65 3.23 3.50
N LEU A 129 -21.86 3.10 2.42
CA LEU A 129 -20.67 3.93 2.21
C LEU A 129 -20.97 5.43 2.18
N PRO A 130 -21.92 5.95 1.38
CA PRO A 130 -22.20 7.38 1.35
C PRO A 130 -22.77 7.90 2.68
N LEU A 131 -23.58 7.10 3.40
CA LEU A 131 -24.11 7.51 4.70
C LEU A 131 -22.98 7.67 5.74
N ALA A 132 -22.11 6.68 5.88
CA ALA A 132 -20.97 6.77 6.78
C ALA A 132 -20.01 7.90 6.38
N SER A 133 -19.74 8.03 5.08
CA SER A 133 -18.87 9.07 4.52
C SER A 133 -19.41 10.47 4.74
N ALA A 134 -20.72 10.68 4.62
CA ALA A 134 -21.38 11.96 4.92
C ALA A 134 -21.24 12.32 6.40
N ALA A 135 -21.39 11.35 7.30
CA ALA A 135 -21.18 11.58 8.74
C ALA A 135 -19.72 11.96 9.04
N ILE A 136 -18.76 11.29 8.41
CA ILE A 136 -17.33 11.60 8.52
C ILE A 136 -17.04 13.02 8.00
N VAL A 137 -17.55 13.39 6.83
CA VAL A 137 -17.41 14.75 6.27
C VAL A 137 -18.01 15.79 7.21
N ALA A 138 -19.24 15.58 7.68
CA ALA A 138 -19.90 16.51 8.59
C ALA A 138 -19.09 16.70 9.89
N ASN A 139 -18.57 15.62 10.46
CA ASN A 139 -17.75 15.68 11.66
C ASN A 139 -16.38 16.35 11.41
N GLY A 140 -15.73 16.07 10.27
CA GLY A 140 -14.47 16.73 9.89
C GLY A 140 -14.64 18.23 9.65
N LEU A 141 -15.73 18.66 8.99
CA LEU A 141 -16.05 20.08 8.82
C LEU A 141 -16.35 20.77 10.15
N GLN A 142 -17.13 20.11 11.03
CA GLN A 142 -17.37 20.59 12.38
C GLN A 142 -16.07 20.74 13.17
N GLY A 143 -15.20 19.73 13.15
CA GLY A 143 -13.90 19.76 13.80
C GLY A 143 -13.02 20.88 13.27
N THR A 144 -13.01 21.09 11.94
CA THR A 144 -12.25 22.18 11.31
C THR A 144 -12.71 23.54 11.81
N TYR A 145 -14.04 23.77 11.86
CA TYR A 145 -14.60 25.00 12.41
C TYR A 145 -14.18 25.19 13.89
N LEU A 146 -14.29 24.15 14.71
CA LEU A 146 -13.93 24.22 16.13
C LEU A 146 -12.42 24.45 16.33
N HIS A 147 -11.56 23.88 15.49
CA HIS A 147 -10.11 24.09 15.54
C HIS A 147 -9.74 25.52 15.13
N VAL A 148 -10.32 26.03 14.03
CA VAL A 148 -10.16 27.43 13.61
C VAL A 148 -10.63 28.39 14.71
N ARG A 149 -11.79 28.12 15.32
CA ARG A 149 -12.30 28.91 16.44
C ARG A 149 -11.36 28.85 17.65
N GLY A 150 -10.82 27.68 17.96
CA GLY A 150 -9.86 27.48 19.05
C GLY A 150 -8.56 28.24 18.83
N ILE A 151 -8.05 28.27 17.59
CA ILE A 151 -6.87 29.08 17.20
C ILE A 151 -7.16 30.56 17.44
N ALA A 152 -8.32 31.05 17.01
CA ALA A 152 -8.73 32.45 17.20
C ALA A 152 -8.87 32.86 18.67
N GLN A 153 -9.20 31.91 19.54
CA GLN A 153 -9.42 32.13 20.98
C GLN A 153 -8.12 32.13 21.80
N LYS A 154 -6.98 31.76 21.21
CA LYS A 154 -5.68 31.84 21.90
C LYS A 154 -5.26 33.30 22.12
N PRO A 155 -4.37 33.59 23.09
CA PRO A 155 -3.87 34.94 23.34
C PRO A 155 -3.36 35.63 22.07
N GLY A 156 -3.73 36.90 21.88
CA GLY A 156 -3.43 37.65 20.66
C GLY A 156 -4.30 37.28 19.43
N GLY A 157 -5.08 36.20 19.48
CA GLY A 157 -5.98 35.78 18.41
C GLY A 157 -5.28 35.71 17.05
N TRP A 158 -5.90 36.29 16.03
CA TRP A 158 -5.39 36.28 14.65
C TRP A 158 -4.18 37.19 14.41
N SER A 159 -3.90 38.18 15.28
CA SER A 159 -2.68 38.99 15.12
C SER A 159 -1.41 38.17 15.35
N MET A 160 -1.53 37.08 16.12
CA MET A 160 -0.47 36.10 16.39
C MET A 160 -0.72 34.77 15.66
N ALA A 161 -1.32 34.80 14.47
CA ALA A 161 -1.74 33.60 13.73
C ALA A 161 -0.62 32.57 13.54
N ARG A 162 0.62 33.00 13.23
CA ARG A 162 1.76 32.09 13.05
C ARG A 162 1.99 31.21 14.29
N TYR A 163 2.03 31.84 15.47
CA TYR A 163 2.22 31.16 16.75
C TYR A 163 0.98 30.33 17.13
N ASN A 164 -0.22 30.87 16.92
CA ASN A 164 -1.46 30.23 17.34
C ASN A 164 -1.89 29.06 16.45
N VAL A 165 -1.50 29.02 15.18
CA VAL A 165 -1.71 27.86 14.29
C VAL A 165 -0.77 26.72 14.67
N GLU A 166 0.50 27.01 14.99
CA GLU A 166 1.49 26.00 15.37
C GLU A 166 1.20 25.37 16.74
N LEU A 167 0.83 26.21 17.71
CA LEU A 167 0.64 25.77 19.11
C LEU A 167 -0.83 25.59 19.49
N GLY A 168 -1.74 25.83 18.55
CA GLY A 168 -3.18 25.66 18.77
C GLY A 168 -3.65 24.24 18.45
N PRO A 169 -4.97 24.04 18.43
CA PRO A 169 -5.56 22.80 17.94
C PRO A 169 -5.04 22.46 16.53
N PRO A 170 -4.73 21.19 16.24
CA PRO A 170 -4.11 20.81 14.98
C PRO A 170 -5.08 21.01 13.81
N LEU A 171 -4.89 22.06 13.00
CA LEU A 171 -5.85 22.45 11.95
C LEU A 171 -6.04 21.37 10.88
N PHE A 172 -5.00 20.63 10.52
CA PHE A 172 -5.03 19.66 9.44
C PHE A 172 -5.69 18.33 9.81
N ALA A 173 -5.72 17.96 11.10
CA ALA A 173 -6.33 16.71 11.54
C ALA A 173 -7.82 16.58 11.14
N PRO A 174 -8.72 17.55 11.43
CA PRO A 174 -10.12 17.46 11.00
C PRO A 174 -10.32 17.63 9.48
N LEU A 175 -9.38 18.27 8.78
CA LEU A 175 -9.39 18.34 7.31
C LEU A 175 -9.08 16.98 6.69
N LEU A 176 -8.13 16.22 7.26
CA LEU A 176 -7.85 14.85 6.83
C LEU A 176 -9.07 13.94 7.03
N VAL A 177 -9.78 14.05 8.16
CA VAL A 177 -11.06 13.36 8.37
C VAL A 177 -12.05 13.69 7.26
N THR A 178 -12.19 14.98 6.93
CA THR A 178 -13.08 15.44 5.85
C THR A 178 -12.68 14.83 4.50
N MET A 179 -11.39 14.79 4.19
CA MET A 179 -10.87 14.19 2.95
C MET A 179 -11.19 12.70 2.87
N VAL A 180 -10.99 11.96 3.95
CA VAL A 180 -11.29 10.52 4.02
C VAL A 180 -12.77 10.25 3.76
N GLY A 181 -13.67 11.00 4.41
CA GLY A 181 -15.10 10.91 4.11
C GLY A 181 -15.42 11.35 2.67
N GLY A 182 -14.75 12.38 2.16
CA GLY A 182 -14.90 12.84 0.78
C GLY A 182 -14.59 11.75 -0.25
N MET A 183 -13.53 10.95 -0.04
CA MET A 183 -13.21 9.81 -0.90
C MET A 183 -14.36 8.81 -0.97
N GLY A 184 -15.03 8.52 0.15
CA GLY A 184 -16.14 7.58 0.20
C GLY A 184 -17.42 8.13 -0.45
N LEU A 185 -17.67 9.44 -0.35
CA LEU A 185 -18.73 10.10 -1.12
C LEU A 185 -18.46 10.02 -2.62
N VAL A 186 -17.23 10.33 -3.05
CA VAL A 186 -16.85 10.23 -4.47
C VAL A 186 -16.95 8.79 -4.95
N ALA A 187 -16.52 7.80 -4.14
CA ALA A 187 -16.67 6.39 -4.47
C ALA A 187 -18.12 6.03 -4.80
N SER A 188 -19.09 6.53 -4.02
CA SER A 188 -20.51 6.20 -4.17
C SER A 188 -21.16 6.67 -5.48
N VAL A 189 -20.58 7.68 -6.14
CA VAL A 189 -21.07 8.21 -7.43
C VAL A 189 -20.28 7.69 -8.64
N LEU A 190 -19.11 7.09 -8.41
CA LEU A 190 -18.31 6.50 -9.47
C LEU A 190 -18.82 5.12 -9.88
N ARG A 191 -18.31 4.65 -11.02
CA ARG A 191 -18.64 3.32 -11.54
C ARG A 191 -17.73 2.28 -10.89
N ARG A 192 -18.23 1.06 -10.80
CA ARG A 192 -17.45 -0.09 -10.34
C ARG A 192 -16.38 -0.53 -11.35
N GLU A 193 -15.19 -0.83 -10.87
CA GLU A 193 -14.08 -1.46 -11.62
C GLU A 193 -14.54 -2.80 -12.21
N ARG A 194 -14.06 -3.15 -13.42
CA ARG A 194 -14.12 -4.52 -13.97
C ARG A 194 -12.72 -5.04 -14.17
#